data_AF-A0A8T3NTU2-F1
#
_entry.id   AF-A0A8T3NTU2-F1
#
_cell.length_a   1.000
_cell.length_b   1.000
_cell.length_c   1.000
_cell.angle_alpha   90.00
_cell.angle_beta   90.00
_cell.angle_gamma   90.00
#
_symmetry.space_group_name_H-M   'P 1'
#
loop_
_entity.id
_entity.type
_entity.pdbx_description
1 polymer ?
#
loop_
_entity_poly.entity_id
_entity_poly.type
_entity_poly.pdbx_seq_one_letter_code
_entity_poly.pdbx_strand_id
1 'polypeptide(L)' 'MARTRQVVGLRARGRMMVWQQLDHAGLVDPVAQAGFVLRRLYPEMSESWFADVLGKLQQKRTSRGWAGFERPAATRD' A
#
# COMPACT_ATOMS: atom_id res chain seq x y z
N MET A 1 15.28 -3.02 -25.23
CA MET A 1 15.23 -2.86 -23.75
C MET A 1 14.55 -1.56 -23.26
N ALA A 2 13.77 -0.84 -24.09
CA ALA A 2 13.11 0.41 -23.67
C ALA A 2 11.73 0.20 -22.99
N ARG A 3 10.99 -0.84 -23.41
CA ARG A 3 9.60 -1.09 -22.96
C ARG A 3 9.52 -1.48 -21.47
N THR A 4 10.51 -2.22 -20.96
CA THR A 4 10.53 -2.64 -19.55
C THR A 4 10.74 -1.46 -18.59
N ARG A 5 11.60 -0.49 -18.93
CA ARG A 5 11.81 0.72 -18.11
C ARG A 5 10.55 1.58 -18.01
N GLN A 6 9.79 1.72 -19.11
CA GLN A 6 8.54 2.48 -19.10
C GLN A 6 7.46 1.87 -18.19
N VAL A 7 7.31 0.54 -18.21
CA VAL A 7 6.34 -0.17 -17.34
C VAL A 7 6.72 -0.07 -15.86
N VAL A 8 8.02 -0.12 -15.54
CA VAL A 8 8.52 0.08 -14.18
C VAL A 8 8.20 1.50 -13.67
N GLY A 9 8.40 2.52 -14.51
CA GLY A 9 8.08 3.92 -14.16
C GLY A 9 6.59 4.16 -13.90
N LEU A 10 5.70 3.56 -14.70
CA LEU A 10 4.25 3.68 -14.52
C LEU A 10 3.77 3.06 -13.20
N ARG A 11 4.28 1.86 -12.85
CA ARG A 11 3.94 1.20 -11.57
C ARG A 11 4.44 1.98 -10.36
N ALA A 12 5.63 2.57 -10.45
CA ALA A 12 6.19 3.42 -9.38
C ALA A 12 5.33 4.67 -9.17
N ARG A 13 4.95 5.36 -10.25
CA ARG A 13 4.05 6.53 -10.21
C ARG A 13 2.66 6.17 -9.66
N GLY A 14 2.08 5.06 -10.10
CA GLY A 14 0.79 4.58 -9.59
C GLY A 14 0.83 4.32 -8.08
N ARG A 15 1.89 3.67 -7.57
CA ARG A 15 2.07 3.51 -6.13
C ARG A 15 2.19 4.85 -5.40
N MET A 16 2.99 5.78 -5.91
CA MET A 16 3.12 7.13 -5.33
C MET A 16 1.77 7.85 -5.23
N MET A 17 0.90 7.73 -6.25
CA MET A 17 -0.44 8.33 -6.21
C MET A 17 -1.31 7.73 -5.09
N VAL A 18 -1.26 6.42 -4.87
CA VAL A 18 -2.01 5.79 -3.77
C VAL A 18 -1.56 6.34 -2.41
N TRP A 19 -0.26 6.61 -2.24
CA TRP A 19 0.25 7.23 -1.02
C TRP A 19 -0.20 8.68 -0.86
N GLN A 20 -0.27 9.46 -1.94
CA GLN A 20 -0.84 10.81 -1.87
C GLN A 20 -2.33 10.78 -1.50
N GLN A 21 -3.09 9.84 -2.05
CA GLN A 21 -4.50 9.67 -1.69
C GLN A 21 -4.65 9.26 -0.21
N LEU A 22 -3.73 8.45 0.30
CA LEU A 22 -3.69 8.09 1.71
C LEU A 22 -3.43 9.31 2.60
N ASP A 23 -2.47 10.16 2.22
CA ASP A 23 -2.18 11.42 2.92
C ASP A 23 -3.43 12.31 2.97
N HIS A 24 -4.14 12.45 1.85
CA HIS A 24 -5.40 13.19 1.78
C HIS A 24 -6.54 12.58 2.60
N ALA A 25 -6.58 11.25 2.75
CA ALA A 25 -7.57 10.56 3.57
C ALA A 25 -7.37 10.80 5.07
N GLY A 26 -6.21 11.33 5.49
CA GLY A 26 -5.91 11.66 6.90
C GLY A 26 -5.89 10.44 7.83
N LEU A 27 -5.67 9.25 7.29
CA LEU A 27 -5.64 8.02 8.08
C LEU A 27 -4.34 7.96 8.90
N VAL A 28 -4.49 7.80 10.21
CA VAL A 28 -3.37 7.75 11.18
C VAL A 28 -3.06 6.33 11.66
N ASP A 29 -4.06 5.45 11.70
CA ASP A 29 -3.86 4.07 12.15
C ASP A 29 -3.16 3.23 11.06
N PRO A 30 -2.03 2.55 11.36
CA PRO A 30 -1.29 1.76 10.38
C PRO A 30 -2.09 0.64 9.71
N VAL A 31 -3.07 0.05 10.41
CA VAL A 31 -3.88 -1.05 9.87
C VAL A 31 -4.98 -0.48 8.95
N ALA A 32 -5.59 0.64 9.32
CA ALA A 32 -6.50 1.38 8.44
C ALA A 32 -5.77 1.89 7.17
N GLN A 33 -4.56 2.43 7.31
CA GLN A 33 -3.71 2.82 6.20
C GLN A 33 -3.41 1.63 5.27
N ALA A 34 -3.09 0.47 5.85
CA ALA A 34 -2.84 -0.74 5.09
C ALA A 34 -4.07 -1.22 4.31
N GLY A 35 -5.25 -1.21 4.95
CA GLY A 35 -6.51 -1.54 4.29
C GLY A 35 -6.80 -0.62 3.10
N PHE A 36 -6.57 0.68 3.27
CA PHE A 36 -6.70 1.65 2.19
C PHE A 36 -5.76 1.31 1.01
N VAL A 37 -4.48 1.13 1.28
CA VAL A 37 -3.47 0.84 0.25
C VAL A 37 -3.80 -0.45 -0.49
N LEU A 38 -4.15 -1.52 0.24
CA LEU A 38 -4.50 -2.82 -0.35
C LEU A 38 -5.69 -2.71 -1.31
N ARG A 39 -6.75 -1.99 -0.93
CA ARG A 39 -7.92 -1.79 -1.79
C ARG A 39 -7.62 -1.03 -3.08
N ARG A 40 -6.65 -0.12 -3.06
CA ARG A 40 -6.29 0.68 -4.23
C ARG A 40 -5.30 -0.04 -5.14
N LEU A 41 -4.38 -0.80 -4.56
CA LEU A 41 -3.37 -1.54 -5.33
C LEU A 41 -3.90 -2.87 -5.87
N TYR A 42 -4.86 -3.49 -5.19
CA TYR A 42 -5.44 -4.78 -5.55
C TYR A 42 -6.97 -4.72 -5.48
N PRO A 43 -7.63 -3.96 -6.36
CA PRO A 43 -9.10 -3.84 -6.38
C PRO A 43 -9.80 -5.19 -6.64
N GLU A 44 -9.11 -6.12 -7.30
CA GLU A 44 -9.57 -7.49 -7.57
C GLU A 44 -9.36 -8.47 -6.39
N MET A 45 -8.72 -8.04 -5.30
CA MET A 45 -8.54 -8.87 -4.10
C MET A 45 -9.90 -9.27 -3.52
N SER A 46 -10.09 -10.57 -3.29
CA SER A 46 -11.34 -11.07 -2.68
C SER A 46 -11.49 -10.57 -1.24
N GLU A 47 -12.74 -10.39 -0.81
CA GLU A 47 -13.07 -9.96 0.56
C GLU A 47 -12.48 -10.87 1.63
N SER A 48 -12.51 -12.20 1.39
CA SER A 48 -11.96 -13.18 2.33
C SER A 48 -10.45 -13.06 2.48
N TRP A 49 -9.73 -12.86 1.37
CA TRP A 49 -8.28 -12.69 1.41
C TRP A 49 -7.90 -11.34 2.02
N PHE A 50 -8.64 -10.29 1.70
CA PHE A 50 -8.47 -8.96 2.30
C PHE A 50 -8.62 -9.00 3.83
N ALA A 51 -9.67 -9.67 4.33
CA ALA A 51 -9.91 -9.81 5.77
C ALA A 51 -8.81 -10.60 6.48
N ASP A 52 -8.33 -11.70 5.88
CA ASP A 52 -7.22 -12.50 6.42
C ASP A 52 -5.91 -11.69 6.48
N VAL A 53 -5.59 -10.95 5.41
CA VAL A 53 -4.40 -10.07 5.39
C VAL A 53 -4.50 -8.99 6.44
N LEU A 54 -5.64 -8.29 6.56
CA LEU A 54 -5.84 -7.28 7.59
C LEU A 54 -5.73 -7.86 9.01
N GLY A 55 -6.32 -9.04 9.26
CA GLY A 55 -6.20 -9.73 10.55
C GLY A 55 -4.74 -10.02 10.92
N LYS A 56 -3.93 -10.49 9.96
CA LYS A 56 -2.49 -10.72 10.17
C LYS A 56 -1.72 -9.43 10.44
N LEU A 57 -2.08 -8.33 9.78
CA LEU A 57 -1.45 -7.03 10.01
C LEU A 57 -1.83 -6.45 11.37
N GLN A 58 -3.09 -6.59 11.79
CA GLN A 58 -3.53 -6.24 13.13
C GLN A 58 -2.75 -7.03 14.19
N GLN A 59 -2.59 -8.34 13.99
CA GLN A 59 -1.80 -9.18 14.90
C GLN A 59 -0.32 -8.76 14.94
N LYS A 60 0.28 -8.39 13.81
CA LYS A 60 1.66 -7.86 13.77
C LYS A 60 1.77 -6.50 14.47
N ARG A 61 0.76 -5.64 14.35
CA ARG A 61 0.72 -4.35 15.05
C ARG A 61 0.74 -4.55 16.56
N THR A 62 -0.11 -5.46 17.07
CA THR A 62 -0.22 -5.71 18.52
C THR A 62 0.98 -6.47 19.09
N SER A 63 1.54 -7.44 18.36
CA SER A 63 2.62 -8.30 18.86
C SER A 63 4.03 -7.76 18.63
N ARG A 64 4.26 -7.04 17.54
CA ARG A 64 5.60 -6.61 17.09
C ARG A 64 5.74 -5.11 16.87
N GLY A 65 4.70 -4.33 17.20
CA GLY A 65 4.72 -2.88 17.04
C GLY A 65 4.84 -2.42 15.59
N TRP A 66 4.42 -3.24 14.62
CA TRP A 66 4.52 -2.92 13.19
C TRP A 66 3.98 -1.53 12.87
N ALA A 67 4.74 -0.70 12.16
CA ALA A 67 4.42 0.73 11.98
C ALA A 67 3.63 1.06 10.70
N GLY A 68 3.35 0.07 9.85
CA GLY A 68 2.70 0.28 8.55
C GLY A 68 3.58 -0.16 7.38
N PHE A 69 3.05 0.00 6.16
CA PHE A 69 3.84 -0.25 4.95
C PHE A 69 4.87 0.86 4.75
N GLU A 70 6.03 0.51 4.20
CA GLU A 70 7.00 1.51 3.78
C GLU A 70 6.48 2.29 2.57
N ARG A 71 6.61 3.60 2.65
CA ARG A 71 6.32 4.49 1.53
C ARG A 71 7.39 4.27 0.46
N PRO A 72 7.02 4.10 -0.83
CA PRO A 72 7.98 4.01 -1.90
C PRO A 72 8.81 5.29 -1.93
N ALA A 73 10.13 5.14 -2.03
CA ALA A 73 11.01 6.27 -2.26
C ALA A 73 10.59 6.95 -3.56
N ALA A 74 10.49 8.28 -3.54
CA ALA A 74 10.37 9.06 -4.76
C ALA A 74 11.55 8.68 -5.64
N THR A 75 11.26 8.03 -6.77
CA THR A 75 12.30 7.69 -7.74
C THR A 75 12.81 9.02 -8.27
N ARG A 76 14.05 9.39 -7.96
CA ARG A 76 14.72 10.49 -8.64
C ARG A 76 14.85 10.05 -10.10
N ASP A 77 14.10 10.71 -10.98
CA ASP A 77 14.29 10.64 -12.44
C ASP A 77 15.71 11.13 -12.79
#